data_AF-X1H4S0-F1
#
_entry.id   AF-X1H4S0-F1
#
_cell.length_a   1.000
_cell.length_b   1.000
_cell.length_c   1.000
_cell.angle_alpha   90.00
_cell.angle_beta   90.00
_cell.angle_gamma   90.00
#
_symmetry.space_group_name_H-M   'P 1'
#
loop_
_entity.id
_entity.type
_entity.pdbx_description
1 polymer ?
#
loop_
_entity_poly.entity_id
_entity_poly.type
_entity_poly.pdbx_seq_one_letter_code
_entity_poly.pdbx_strand_id
1 'polypeptide(L)'
;RIEQGKAVVVTAEEIIDIVKQKGIEKTAQEVDVVTTGTFGPMCSSGAYLNIGHSKPRIKLGGGRAYLNDVLAYAGLAAADILIGANALPDDDPRNKVYPGEFNYGGGHVIEELVAGKDVRLEATAYGTDCYPRKRLETWINIKDLNEAVLFNIRNAYQNYNVAANTSDKTIYTYMGVLRANLGNINYCSAGQLSPLLNDPYYQTIGIGTKIFLGGGIGFVAWHGTQHNPNVPRTEKGVPKRGAGALCVIGDLKQMH
;
A
#
# COMPACT_ATOMS: atom_id res chain seq x y z
N ARG A 1 -3.65 26.99 -1.60
CA ARG A 1 -4.37 27.13 -0.31
C ARG A 1 -5.64 27.90 -0.63
N ILE A 2 -6.82 27.43 -0.22
CA ILE A 2 -8.05 28.19 -0.46
C ILE A 2 -8.04 29.40 0.47
N GLU A 3 -7.90 30.59 -0.10
CA GLU A 3 -7.61 31.83 0.64
C GLU A 3 -8.70 32.17 1.66
N GLN A 4 -9.95 31.86 1.33
CA GLN A 4 -11.11 32.15 2.16
C GLN A 4 -11.33 31.14 3.30
N GLY A 5 -10.58 30.04 3.35
CA GLY A 5 -10.75 28.97 4.34
C GLY A 5 -12.09 28.22 4.25
N LYS A 6 -12.83 28.39 3.15
CA LYS A 6 -14.07 27.66 2.82
C LYS A 6 -13.87 26.92 1.52
N ALA A 7 -14.37 25.69 1.42
CA ALA A 7 -14.25 24.87 0.22
C ALA A 7 -15.58 24.21 -0.11
N VAL A 8 -15.93 24.17 -1.38
CA VAL A 8 -16.99 23.31 -1.92
C VAL A 8 -16.37 21.96 -2.24
N VAL A 9 -16.69 20.97 -1.40
CA VAL A 9 -16.17 19.60 -1.51
C VAL A 9 -17.32 18.69 -1.89
N VAL A 10 -17.12 17.88 -2.93
CA VAL A 10 -18.10 16.89 -3.39
C VAL A 10 -17.39 15.56 -3.67
N THR A 11 -18.15 14.48 -3.69
CA THR A 11 -17.64 13.15 -4.03
C THR A 11 -17.58 12.95 -5.55
N ALA A 12 -16.81 11.94 -5.98
CA ALA A 12 -16.74 11.50 -7.37
C ALA A 12 -18.10 11.00 -7.93
N GLU A 13 -19.07 10.68 -7.08
CA GLU A 13 -20.43 10.34 -7.53
C GLU A 13 -21.28 11.61 -7.71
N GLU A 14 -21.26 12.52 -6.73
CA GLU A 14 -22.05 13.76 -6.76
C GLU A 14 -21.65 14.69 -7.91
N ILE A 15 -20.36 14.74 -8.25
CA ILE A 15 -19.85 15.61 -9.31
C ILE A 15 -20.52 15.32 -10.67
N ILE A 16 -20.91 14.07 -10.92
CA ILE A 16 -21.52 13.64 -12.19
C ILE A 16 -22.84 14.37 -12.42
N ASP A 17 -23.69 14.46 -11.41
CA ASP A 17 -25.00 15.10 -11.55
C ASP A 17 -24.89 16.62 -11.56
N ILE A 18 -23.93 17.19 -10.81
CA ILE A 18 -23.64 18.63 -10.85
C ILE A 18 -23.20 19.03 -12.27
N VAL A 19 -22.30 18.27 -12.91
CA VAL A 19 -21.86 18.53 -14.27
C VAL A 19 -23.01 18.41 -15.28
N LYS A 20 -23.89 17.41 -15.14
CA LYS A 20 -25.07 17.28 -16.01
C LYS A 20 -26.01 18.48 -15.92
N GLN A 21 -26.19 19.03 -14.72
CA GLN A 21 -27.11 20.15 -14.48
C GLN A 21 -26.50 21.50 -14.87
N LYS A 22 -25.24 21.74 -14.52
CA LYS A 22 -24.59 23.06 -14.61
C LYS A 22 -23.62 23.21 -15.78
N GLY A 23 -23.20 22.11 -16.39
CA GLY A 23 -22.10 22.07 -17.36
C GLY A 23 -20.72 22.05 -16.72
N ILE A 24 -19.71 21.62 -17.48
CA ILE A 24 -18.33 21.41 -17.00
C ILE A 24 -17.70 22.73 -16.53
N GLU A 25 -17.77 23.78 -17.33
CA GLU A 25 -17.11 25.06 -17.04
C GLU A 25 -17.60 25.69 -15.74
N LYS A 26 -18.93 25.76 -15.55
CA LYS A 26 -19.52 26.31 -14.34
C LYS A 26 -19.21 25.45 -13.12
N THR A 27 -19.25 24.13 -13.27
CA THR A 27 -18.90 23.21 -12.17
C THR A 27 -17.45 23.39 -11.74
N ALA A 28 -16.51 23.55 -12.68
CA ALA A 28 -15.10 23.76 -12.38
C ALA A 28 -14.81 25.11 -11.69
N GLN A 29 -15.69 26.10 -11.82
CA GLN A 29 -15.58 27.37 -11.10
C GLN A 29 -16.17 27.31 -9.69
N GLU A 30 -17.12 26.43 -9.44
CA GLU A 30 -17.86 26.34 -8.17
C GLU A 30 -17.34 25.25 -7.23
N VAL A 31 -16.76 24.16 -7.77
CA VAL A 31 -16.27 23.02 -6.98
C VAL A 31 -14.76 23.13 -6.78
N ASP A 32 -14.34 23.17 -5.52
CA ASP A 32 -12.92 23.28 -5.16
C ASP A 32 -12.23 21.92 -5.07
N VAL A 33 -12.94 20.90 -4.57
CA VAL A 33 -12.36 19.57 -4.32
C VAL A 33 -13.36 18.48 -4.71
N VAL A 34 -12.90 17.53 -5.51
CA VAL A 34 -13.60 16.26 -5.74
C VAL A 34 -12.87 15.19 -4.94
N THR A 35 -13.56 14.56 -3.99
CA THR A 35 -13.01 13.44 -3.22
C THR A 35 -13.31 12.13 -3.93
N THR A 36 -12.31 11.28 -4.01
CA THR A 36 -12.49 9.89 -4.39
C THR A 36 -11.62 9.02 -3.50
N GLY A 37 -12.10 7.81 -3.23
CA GLY A 37 -11.42 6.86 -2.38
C GLY A 37 -11.80 5.45 -2.79
N THR A 38 -10.86 4.54 -2.67
CA THR A 38 -11.08 3.13 -2.93
C THR A 38 -10.44 2.36 -1.78
N PHE A 39 -11.13 1.33 -1.32
CA PHE A 39 -10.60 0.44 -0.30
C PHE A 39 -10.48 -0.96 -0.90
N GLY A 40 -9.29 -1.53 -0.80
CA GLY A 40 -9.02 -2.86 -1.31
C GLY A 40 -7.70 -3.40 -0.79
N PRO A 41 -7.57 -4.73 -0.69
CA PRO A 41 -6.33 -5.35 -0.24
C PRO A 41 -5.21 -5.06 -1.24
N MET A 42 -4.05 -4.64 -0.73
CA MET A 42 -2.88 -4.30 -1.55
C MET A 42 -1.65 -5.07 -1.05
N CYS A 43 -1.21 -6.06 -1.82
CA CYS A 43 -0.08 -6.91 -1.45
C CYS A 43 1.29 -6.20 -1.55
N SER A 44 1.36 -5.12 -2.33
CA SER A 44 2.56 -4.30 -2.54
C SER A 44 2.74 -3.19 -1.51
N SER A 45 2.05 -3.31 -0.37
CA SER A 45 2.24 -2.43 0.79
C SER A 45 3.36 -2.90 1.69
N GLY A 46 3.99 -1.97 2.39
CA GLY A 46 5.06 -2.24 3.34
C GLY A 46 5.43 -1.01 4.15
N ALA A 47 6.33 -1.19 5.11
CA ALA A 47 6.85 -0.13 5.95
C ALA A 47 8.37 -0.24 6.10
N TYR A 48 9.04 0.91 6.17
CA TYR A 48 10.40 0.97 6.70
C TYR A 48 10.40 1.68 8.04
N LEU A 49 11.20 1.15 8.97
CA LEU A 49 11.25 1.58 10.35
C LEU A 49 12.71 1.82 10.73
N ASN A 50 12.95 2.89 11.49
CA ASN A 50 14.20 3.10 12.20
C ASN A 50 13.95 2.95 13.70
N ILE A 51 14.56 1.92 14.29
CA ILE A 51 14.32 1.54 15.69
C ILE A 51 15.19 2.33 16.69
N GLY A 52 16.02 3.26 16.20
CA GLY A 52 17.03 3.92 17.01
C GLY A 52 18.15 2.97 17.48
N HIS A 53 19.05 3.49 18.32
CA HIS A 53 20.18 2.72 18.82
C HIS A 53 19.91 2.15 20.20
N SER A 54 20.03 0.81 20.32
CA SER A 54 20.11 0.13 21.61
C SER A 54 21.42 0.45 22.35
N LYS A 55 21.46 0.15 23.65
CA LYS A 55 22.66 0.27 24.49
C LYS A 55 22.92 -1.08 25.19
N PRO A 56 24.05 -1.77 24.94
CA PRO A 56 25.05 -1.51 23.89
C PRO A 56 24.46 -1.54 22.48
N ARG A 57 25.09 -0.83 21.53
CA ARG A 57 24.60 -0.69 20.14
C ARG A 57 24.65 -2.02 19.39
N ILE A 58 23.65 -2.24 18.53
CA ILE A 58 23.59 -3.33 17.55
C ILE A 58 23.60 -2.75 16.13
N LYS A 59 24.22 -3.46 15.19
CA LYS A 59 24.16 -3.16 13.76
C LYS A 59 23.31 -4.23 13.10
N LEU A 60 22.03 -3.92 12.85
CA LEU A 60 21.09 -4.84 12.21
C LEU A 60 21.50 -5.20 10.78
N GLY A 61 22.15 -4.28 10.07
CA GLY A 61 22.64 -4.45 8.70
C GLY A 61 23.39 -5.75 8.46
N GLY A 62 22.79 -6.65 7.69
CA GLY A 62 23.33 -7.99 7.37
C GLY A 62 23.00 -9.07 8.40
N GLY A 63 22.15 -8.76 9.38
CA GLY A 63 21.57 -9.68 10.35
C GLY A 63 20.17 -10.16 9.97
N ARG A 64 19.42 -10.63 10.97
CA ARG A 64 18.01 -11.04 10.86
C ARG A 64 17.19 -10.28 11.91
N ALA A 65 16.00 -9.85 11.54
CA ALA A 65 15.05 -9.19 12.45
C ALA A 65 13.64 -9.75 12.25
N TYR A 66 12.87 -9.77 13.33
CA TYR A 66 11.49 -10.24 13.39
C TYR A 66 10.66 -9.27 14.22
N LEU A 67 9.42 -9.05 13.78
CA LEU A 67 8.40 -8.27 14.47
C LEU A 67 7.20 -9.17 14.73
N ASN A 68 6.90 -9.50 16.00
CA ASN A 68 5.89 -10.52 16.35
C ASN A 68 6.04 -11.79 15.48
N ASP A 69 7.27 -12.32 15.40
CA ASP A 69 7.65 -13.51 14.62
C ASP A 69 7.53 -13.37 13.09
N VAL A 70 7.15 -12.21 12.58
CA VAL A 70 7.14 -11.91 11.15
C VAL A 70 8.49 -11.34 10.73
N LEU A 71 9.08 -11.93 9.69
CA LEU A 71 10.40 -11.51 9.18
C LEU A 71 10.38 -10.04 8.72
N ALA A 72 11.32 -9.26 9.25
CA ALA A 72 11.65 -7.91 8.80
C ALA A 72 13.05 -7.91 8.18
N TYR A 73 13.18 -7.36 6.97
CA TYR A 73 14.43 -7.29 6.24
C TYR A 73 15.38 -6.26 6.88
N ALA A 74 16.48 -6.76 7.42
CA ALA A 74 17.52 -5.98 8.10
C ALA A 74 18.76 -5.74 7.21
N GLY A 75 18.58 -5.66 5.89
CA GLY A 75 19.69 -5.40 4.97
C GLY A 75 20.14 -3.95 4.90
N LEU A 76 19.51 -3.06 5.67
CA LEU A 76 19.74 -1.62 5.63
C LEU A 76 20.48 -1.13 6.88
N ALA A 77 21.58 -0.40 6.64
CA ALA A 77 22.35 0.36 7.63
C ALA A 77 22.44 -0.30 9.03
N ALA A 78 22.25 0.42 10.13
CA ALA A 78 22.49 -0.11 11.49
C ALA A 78 21.21 -0.34 12.30
N ALA A 79 20.17 0.46 12.06
CA ALA A 79 18.93 0.46 12.85
C ALA A 79 17.68 0.44 11.96
N ASP A 80 17.84 0.16 10.67
CA ASP A 80 16.79 0.26 9.67
C ASP A 80 16.30 -1.13 9.28
N ILE A 81 14.98 -1.31 9.28
CA ILE A 81 14.32 -2.55 8.88
C ILE A 81 13.15 -2.27 7.93
N LEU A 82 12.88 -3.23 7.04
CA LEU A 82 11.77 -3.20 6.09
C LEU A 82 10.82 -4.37 6.36
N ILE A 83 9.52 -4.12 6.45
CA ILE A 83 8.51 -5.16 6.57
C ILE A 83 7.49 -5.03 5.44
N GLY A 84 7.20 -6.14 4.76
CA GLY A 84 6.16 -6.19 3.73
C GLY A 84 4.83 -6.64 4.32
N ALA A 85 3.71 -6.08 3.86
CA ALA A 85 2.38 -6.46 4.32
C ALA A 85 2.06 -7.95 4.07
N ASN A 86 2.68 -8.54 3.05
CA ASN A 86 2.54 -9.96 2.67
C ASN A 86 3.59 -10.88 3.35
N ALA A 87 4.40 -10.37 4.29
CA ALA A 87 5.31 -11.21 5.06
C ALA A 87 4.52 -12.11 6.02
N LEU A 88 4.99 -13.34 6.20
CA LEU A 88 4.38 -14.33 7.09
C LEU A 88 5.42 -14.81 8.11
N PRO A 89 5.00 -15.32 9.27
CA PRO A 89 5.87 -16.08 10.15
C PRO A 89 6.55 -17.24 9.42
N ASP A 90 7.77 -17.60 9.85
CA ASP A 90 8.54 -18.67 9.21
C ASP A 90 7.82 -20.03 9.32
N ASP A 91 7.16 -20.26 10.46
CA ASP A 91 6.43 -21.48 10.84
C ASP A 91 4.96 -21.54 10.38
N ASP A 92 4.45 -20.49 9.72
CA ASP A 92 3.09 -20.47 9.18
C ASP A 92 2.84 -21.71 8.30
N PRO A 93 1.72 -22.44 8.51
CA PRO A 93 1.43 -23.66 7.76
C PRO A 93 1.15 -23.37 6.28
N ARG A 94 0.86 -22.13 5.91
CA ARG A 94 0.52 -21.68 4.56
C ARG A 94 -0.57 -22.60 4.00
N ASN A 95 -0.45 -23.01 2.74
CA ASN A 95 -1.37 -23.94 2.10
C ASN A 95 -1.01 -25.42 2.31
N LYS A 96 -0.29 -25.80 3.39
CA LYS A 96 -0.06 -27.24 3.70
C LYS A 96 -1.36 -27.99 3.94
N VAL A 97 -2.30 -27.36 4.64
CA VAL A 97 -3.71 -27.77 4.70
C VAL A 97 -4.49 -26.70 3.93
N TYR A 98 -5.17 -27.10 2.86
CA TYR A 98 -5.80 -26.16 1.94
C TYR A 98 -7.30 -25.98 2.27
N PRO A 99 -7.82 -24.73 2.36
CA PRO A 99 -7.10 -23.45 2.28
C PRO A 99 -6.36 -23.12 3.58
N GLY A 100 -5.21 -22.45 3.47
CA GLY A 100 -4.48 -21.94 4.65
C GLY A 100 -5.25 -20.84 5.37
N GLU A 101 -5.04 -20.70 6.68
CA GLU A 101 -5.76 -19.73 7.51
C GLU A 101 -5.17 -18.31 7.45
N PHE A 102 -3.84 -18.19 7.36
CA PHE A 102 -3.12 -16.92 7.27
C PHE A 102 -3.50 -15.92 8.38
N ASN A 103 -3.54 -16.38 9.64
CA ASN A 103 -4.08 -15.63 10.77
C ASN A 103 -3.26 -14.39 11.16
N TYR A 104 -1.97 -14.34 10.84
CA TYR A 104 -1.09 -13.24 11.22
C TYR A 104 0.03 -13.03 10.19
N GLY A 105 0.51 -11.79 10.06
CA GLY A 105 1.49 -11.43 9.04
C GLY A 105 1.87 -9.96 9.09
N GLY A 106 2.66 -9.50 8.11
CA GLY A 106 3.23 -8.16 8.13
C GLY A 106 2.20 -7.04 8.07
N GLY A 107 1.07 -7.26 7.41
CA GLY A 107 -0.05 -6.31 7.42
C GLY A 107 -0.61 -6.09 8.82
N HIS A 108 -0.71 -7.16 9.61
CA HIS A 108 -1.14 -7.08 11.02
C HIS A 108 -0.11 -6.34 11.85
N VAL A 109 1.18 -6.65 11.73
CA VAL A 109 2.26 -5.92 12.43
C VAL A 109 2.20 -4.41 12.15
N ILE A 110 2.01 -4.02 10.89
CA ILE A 110 1.91 -2.61 10.51
C ILE A 110 0.67 -1.96 11.14
N GLU A 111 -0.48 -2.64 11.10
CA GLU A 111 -1.72 -2.17 11.74
C GLU A 111 -1.54 -2.00 13.25
N GLU A 112 -0.92 -2.97 13.92
CA GLU A 112 -0.71 -2.93 15.37
C GLU A 112 0.19 -1.76 15.78
N LEU A 113 1.24 -1.47 15.00
CA LEU A 113 2.06 -0.27 15.19
C LEU A 113 1.22 1.00 15.03
N VAL A 114 0.41 1.11 13.97
CA VAL A 114 -0.47 2.29 13.77
C VAL A 114 -1.48 2.43 14.91
N ALA A 115 -2.04 1.33 15.40
CA ALA A 115 -2.92 1.29 16.57
C ALA A 115 -2.20 1.61 17.90
N GLY A 116 -0.87 1.82 17.87
CA GLY A 116 -0.08 2.14 19.04
C GLY A 116 0.10 0.98 20.02
N LYS A 117 -0.02 -0.26 19.55
CA LYS A 117 0.28 -1.47 20.32
C LYS A 117 1.79 -1.73 20.36
N ASP A 118 2.22 -2.43 21.40
CA ASP A 118 3.60 -2.87 21.53
C ASP A 118 3.83 -4.11 20.65
N VAL A 119 4.93 -4.09 19.90
CA VAL A 119 5.36 -5.18 19.01
C VAL A 119 6.69 -5.73 19.49
N ARG A 120 6.82 -7.05 19.58
CA ARG A 120 8.06 -7.72 19.94
C ARG A 120 9.05 -7.64 18.79
N LEU A 121 10.19 -7.01 19.03
CA LEU A 121 11.35 -7.02 18.14
C LEU A 121 12.36 -8.07 18.60
N GLU A 122 12.66 -9.03 17.73
CA GLU A 122 13.78 -9.96 17.90
C GLU A 122 14.77 -9.78 16.76
N ALA A 123 16.04 -9.57 17.09
CA ALA A 123 17.09 -9.40 16.10
C ALA A 123 18.40 -10.07 16.49
N THR A 124 19.08 -10.60 15.48
CA THR A 124 20.43 -11.17 15.60
C THR A 124 21.34 -10.59 14.53
N ALA A 125 22.57 -10.26 14.91
CA ALA A 125 23.57 -9.66 14.03
C ALA A 125 24.99 -10.02 14.47
N TYR A 126 25.97 -9.75 13.62
CA TYR A 126 27.38 -9.85 13.99
C TYR A 126 27.81 -8.64 14.82
N GLY A 127 28.80 -8.85 15.70
CA GLY A 127 29.35 -7.80 16.54
C GLY A 127 30.53 -7.11 15.88
N THR A 128 30.71 -5.83 16.16
CA THR A 128 31.93 -5.06 15.88
C THR A 128 32.30 -4.24 17.12
N ASP A 129 33.48 -3.63 17.14
CA ASP A 129 33.89 -2.77 18.26
C ASP A 129 32.93 -1.60 18.48
N CYS A 130 32.38 -1.03 17.41
CA CYS A 130 31.38 0.04 17.48
C CYS A 130 29.96 -0.45 17.78
N TYR A 131 29.67 -1.73 17.50
CA TYR A 131 28.36 -2.35 17.64
C TYR A 131 28.51 -3.74 18.31
N PRO A 132 28.82 -3.79 19.62
CA PRO A 132 29.21 -5.03 20.26
C PRO A 132 28.03 -5.97 20.54
N ARG A 133 26.79 -5.48 20.53
CA ARG A 133 25.59 -6.28 20.77
C ARG A 133 25.31 -7.18 19.55
N LYS A 134 25.13 -8.48 19.78
CA LYS A 134 24.83 -9.49 18.74
C LYS A 134 23.37 -9.98 18.72
N ARG A 135 22.64 -9.75 19.81
CA ARG A 135 21.20 -10.10 19.93
C ARG A 135 20.46 -8.96 20.62
N LEU A 136 19.27 -8.65 20.12
CA LEU A 136 18.33 -7.71 20.69
C LEU A 136 16.96 -8.37 20.76
N GLU A 137 16.36 -8.37 21.93
CA GLU A 137 14.97 -8.81 22.16
C GLU A 137 14.33 -7.77 23.06
N THR A 138 13.29 -7.11 22.55
CA THR A 138 12.63 -5.98 23.24
C THR A 138 11.23 -5.78 22.67
N TRP A 139 10.43 -4.98 23.36
CA TRP A 139 9.20 -4.41 22.82
C TRP A 139 9.49 -3.05 22.20
N ILE A 140 8.80 -2.73 21.11
CA ILE A 140 8.82 -1.41 20.46
C ILE A 140 7.40 -0.92 20.25
N ASN A 141 7.19 0.38 20.39
CA ASN A 141 5.95 1.06 20.03
C ASN A 141 6.22 2.05 18.89
N ILE A 142 5.19 2.39 18.09
CA ILE A 142 5.31 3.43 17.05
C ILE A 142 5.81 4.77 17.59
N LYS A 143 5.53 5.06 18.87
CA LYS A 143 5.98 6.27 19.56
C LYS A 143 7.48 6.29 19.82
N ASP A 144 8.10 5.13 19.97
CA ASP A 144 9.53 4.97 20.27
C ASP A 144 10.40 4.99 19.01
N LEU A 145 9.81 4.74 17.85
CA LEU A 145 10.52 4.73 16.56
C LEU A 145 10.90 6.15 16.13
N ASN A 146 12.14 6.31 15.67
CA ASN A 146 12.60 7.57 15.08
C ASN A 146 11.80 7.85 13.81
N GLU A 147 11.78 6.88 12.91
CA GLU A 147 11.02 6.90 11.67
C GLU A 147 10.13 5.65 11.59
N ALA A 148 8.87 5.86 11.23
CA ALA A 148 7.94 4.80 10.86
C ALA A 148 7.20 5.25 9.61
N VAL A 149 7.54 4.68 8.45
CA VAL A 149 7.05 5.17 7.16
C VAL A 149 6.39 4.04 6.39
N LEU A 150 5.14 4.28 5.98
CA LEU A 150 4.43 3.44 5.04
C LEU A 150 5.01 3.72 3.65
N PHE A 151 5.52 2.69 3.01
CA PHE A 151 6.06 2.78 1.66
C PHE A 151 5.49 1.66 0.81
N ASN A 152 4.48 2.01 0.02
CA ASN A 152 3.87 1.05 -0.87
C ASN A 152 4.47 1.22 -2.26
N ILE A 153 5.25 0.23 -2.68
CA ILE A 153 5.94 0.24 -3.98
C ILE A 153 4.97 0.23 -5.17
N ARG A 154 3.67 -0.02 -4.91
CA ARG A 154 2.61 -0.03 -5.92
C ARG A 154 1.22 0.01 -5.29
N ASN A 155 0.44 1.02 -5.64
CA ASN A 155 -0.95 1.28 -5.28
C ASN A 155 -1.68 1.90 -6.49
N ALA A 156 -2.99 2.11 -6.34
CA ALA A 156 -3.83 2.85 -7.29
C ALA A 156 -3.58 2.42 -8.74
N TYR A 157 -3.82 1.15 -9.06
CA TYR A 157 -3.76 0.70 -10.45
C TYR A 157 -4.78 1.47 -11.31
N GLN A 158 -4.32 2.00 -12.44
CA GLN A 158 -5.17 2.70 -13.40
C GLN A 158 -6.24 1.77 -13.94
N ASN A 159 -5.84 0.57 -14.35
CA ASN A 159 -6.76 -0.50 -14.69
C ASN A 159 -6.09 -1.83 -14.34
N TYR A 160 -6.87 -2.91 -14.26
CA TYR A 160 -6.36 -4.23 -13.88
C TYR A 160 -6.91 -5.34 -14.76
N ASN A 161 -6.35 -6.54 -14.59
CA ASN A 161 -6.77 -7.71 -15.33
C ASN A 161 -8.08 -8.27 -14.78
N VAL A 162 -8.79 -8.96 -15.67
CA VAL A 162 -9.97 -9.75 -15.37
C VAL A 162 -9.59 -11.22 -15.57
N ALA A 163 -9.88 -12.05 -14.58
CA ALA A 163 -9.53 -13.46 -14.60
C ALA A 163 -10.81 -14.32 -14.74
N ALA A 164 -10.78 -15.24 -15.71
CA ALA A 164 -11.81 -16.23 -15.95
C ALA A 164 -11.15 -17.58 -16.27
N ASN A 165 -11.86 -18.68 -16.05
CA ASN A 165 -11.32 -20.03 -16.22
C ASN A 165 -12.11 -20.79 -17.29
N THR A 166 -11.46 -21.06 -18.42
CA THR A 166 -12.04 -21.81 -19.55
C THR A 166 -11.85 -23.32 -19.45
N SER A 167 -11.09 -23.80 -18.45
CA SER A 167 -10.87 -25.24 -18.25
C SER A 167 -12.06 -25.92 -17.57
N ASP A 168 -12.04 -27.25 -17.56
CA ASP A 168 -13.05 -28.11 -16.94
C ASP A 168 -12.86 -28.29 -15.42
N LYS A 169 -11.79 -27.72 -14.83
CA LYS A 169 -11.47 -27.85 -13.40
C LYS A 169 -11.46 -26.50 -12.70
N THR A 170 -11.91 -26.47 -11.45
CA THR A 170 -11.81 -25.28 -10.60
C THR A 170 -10.34 -24.96 -10.30
N ILE A 171 -9.95 -23.70 -10.52
CA ILE A 171 -8.62 -23.17 -10.24
C ILE A 171 -8.68 -22.31 -8.99
N TYR A 172 -7.77 -22.58 -8.05
CA TYR A 172 -7.62 -21.81 -6.83
C TYR A 172 -6.44 -20.84 -6.98
N THR A 173 -6.74 -19.54 -6.97
CA THR A 173 -5.72 -18.49 -7.13
C THR A 173 -5.63 -17.64 -5.87
N TYR A 174 -4.54 -16.87 -5.75
CA TYR A 174 -4.42 -15.87 -4.68
C TYR A 174 -5.47 -14.74 -4.78
N MET A 175 -6.11 -14.57 -5.94
CA MET A 175 -7.20 -13.61 -6.17
C MET A 175 -8.60 -14.22 -5.97
N GLY A 176 -8.67 -15.44 -5.42
CA GLY A 176 -9.92 -16.17 -5.22
C GLY A 176 -10.11 -17.33 -6.22
N VAL A 177 -11.24 -18.01 -6.04
CA VAL A 177 -11.60 -19.21 -6.80
C VAL A 177 -12.08 -18.84 -8.21
N LEU A 178 -11.60 -19.55 -9.22
CA LEU A 178 -12.11 -19.50 -10.60
C LEU A 178 -12.71 -20.86 -10.96
N ARG A 179 -14.04 -20.93 -11.00
CA ARG A 179 -14.84 -22.10 -11.36
C ARG A 179 -14.61 -22.50 -12.81
N ALA A 180 -14.69 -23.81 -13.06
CA ALA A 180 -14.61 -24.38 -14.39
C ALA A 180 -15.64 -23.76 -15.37
N ASN A 181 -15.36 -23.86 -16.66
CA ASN A 181 -16.27 -23.53 -17.76
C ASN A 181 -16.86 -22.12 -17.67
N LEU A 182 -16.02 -21.13 -17.36
CA LEU A 182 -16.39 -19.72 -17.21
C LEU A 182 -17.48 -19.47 -16.14
N GLY A 183 -17.53 -20.32 -15.10
CA GLY A 183 -18.55 -20.24 -14.06
C GLY A 183 -18.49 -18.98 -13.18
N ASN A 184 -17.37 -18.24 -13.20
CA ASN A 184 -17.26 -16.90 -12.62
C ASN A 184 -16.10 -16.10 -13.23
N ILE A 185 -16.07 -14.82 -12.89
CA ILE A 185 -15.02 -13.88 -13.24
C ILE A 185 -14.57 -13.15 -11.96
N ASN A 186 -13.26 -13.05 -11.76
CA ASN A 186 -12.68 -12.22 -10.70
C ASN A 186 -12.03 -10.97 -11.33
N TYR A 187 -12.31 -9.80 -10.77
CA TYR A 187 -11.75 -8.53 -11.21
C TYR A 187 -11.53 -7.60 -10.01
N CYS A 188 -10.67 -6.61 -10.18
CA CYS A 188 -10.45 -5.55 -9.21
C CYS A 188 -10.31 -4.23 -9.96
N SER A 189 -11.28 -3.34 -9.79
CA SER A 189 -11.24 -1.98 -10.32
C SER A 189 -12.21 -1.12 -9.53
N ALA A 190 -11.88 0.15 -9.40
CA ALA A 190 -12.77 1.15 -8.81
C ALA A 190 -13.64 1.86 -9.85
N GLY A 191 -13.49 1.52 -11.14
CA GLY A 191 -14.26 2.13 -12.23
C GLY A 191 -14.19 3.65 -12.18
N GLN A 192 -15.36 4.31 -12.19
CA GLN A 192 -15.47 5.77 -12.14
C GLN A 192 -14.83 6.41 -10.89
N LEU A 193 -14.62 5.66 -9.80
CA LEU A 193 -13.95 6.16 -8.60
C LEU A 193 -12.41 6.11 -8.71
N SER A 194 -11.85 5.44 -9.72
CA SER A 194 -10.40 5.35 -9.87
C SER A 194 -9.82 6.73 -10.22
N PRO A 195 -8.94 7.30 -9.39
CA PRO A 195 -8.34 8.60 -9.69
C PRO A 195 -7.52 8.57 -10.98
N LEU A 196 -6.85 7.45 -11.27
CA LEU A 196 -6.07 7.30 -12.50
C LEU A 196 -6.91 7.00 -13.75
N LEU A 197 -8.14 6.48 -13.63
CA LEU A 197 -9.03 6.40 -14.81
C LEU A 197 -9.58 7.77 -15.17
N ASN A 198 -9.78 8.64 -14.19
CA ASN A 198 -10.18 10.03 -14.39
C ASN A 198 -9.00 10.92 -14.84
N ASP A 199 -7.76 10.47 -14.65
CA ASP A 199 -6.56 11.07 -15.24
C ASP A 199 -5.86 10.09 -16.20
N PRO A 200 -6.47 9.79 -17.37
CA PRO A 200 -6.04 8.70 -18.23
C PRO A 200 -4.59 8.86 -18.73
N TYR A 201 -4.11 10.10 -18.84
CA TYR A 201 -2.78 10.44 -19.35
C TYR A 201 -1.82 10.96 -18.28
N TYR A 202 -2.16 10.83 -16.98
CA TYR A 202 -1.32 11.24 -15.85
C TYR A 202 -0.93 12.73 -15.88
N GLN A 203 -1.84 13.59 -16.31
CA GLN A 203 -1.61 15.02 -16.45
C GLN A 203 -1.66 15.77 -15.11
N THR A 204 -2.38 15.22 -14.13
CA THR A 204 -2.69 15.86 -12.85
C THR A 204 -2.12 15.11 -11.65
N ILE A 205 -2.03 13.79 -11.75
CA ILE A 205 -1.53 12.91 -10.68
C ILE A 205 -0.14 12.41 -11.05
N GLY A 206 0.86 12.87 -10.30
CA GLY A 206 2.26 12.53 -10.53
C GLY A 206 3.07 12.61 -9.23
N ILE A 207 4.39 12.58 -9.36
CA ILE A 207 5.31 12.62 -8.21
C ILE A 207 5.08 13.90 -7.41
N GLY A 208 4.98 13.76 -6.09
CA GLY A 208 4.73 14.88 -5.17
C GLY A 208 3.26 15.25 -5.00
N THR A 209 2.33 14.66 -5.77
CA THR A 209 0.89 14.83 -5.54
C THR A 209 0.55 14.36 -4.13
N LYS A 210 -0.06 15.25 -3.34
CA LYS A 210 -0.58 14.95 -1.99
C LYS A 210 -1.81 14.07 -2.11
N ILE A 211 -1.88 13.04 -1.28
CA ILE A 211 -2.98 12.09 -1.22
C ILE A 211 -3.40 11.85 0.23
N PHE A 212 -4.62 11.36 0.43
CA PHE A 212 -5.05 10.81 1.70
C PHE A 212 -4.63 9.33 1.76
N LEU A 213 -3.83 8.95 2.76
CA LEU A 213 -3.24 7.62 2.87
C LEU A 213 -3.28 7.13 4.32
N GLY A 214 -4.07 6.09 4.58
CA GLY A 214 -4.14 5.46 5.91
C GLY A 214 -4.60 6.40 7.03
N GLY A 215 -5.53 7.33 6.75
CA GLY A 215 -5.92 8.35 7.74
C GLY A 215 -5.00 9.58 7.76
N GLY A 216 -3.78 9.49 7.23
CA GLY A 216 -2.80 10.56 7.22
C GLY A 216 -2.63 11.26 5.88
N ILE A 217 -1.66 12.18 5.84
CA ILE A 217 -1.17 12.78 4.61
C ILE A 217 -0.13 11.85 3.99
N GLY A 218 -0.35 11.48 2.73
CA GLY A 218 0.62 10.75 1.91
C GLY A 218 0.99 11.53 0.66
N PHE A 219 1.93 10.95 -0.09
CA PHE A 219 2.40 11.48 -1.36
C PHE A 219 2.61 10.38 -2.38
N VAL A 220 2.43 10.71 -3.65
CA VAL A 220 2.97 9.89 -4.74
C VAL A 220 4.49 10.05 -4.76
N ALA A 221 5.20 8.98 -4.42
CA ALA A 221 6.66 8.97 -4.36
C ALA A 221 7.28 8.72 -5.74
N TRP A 222 6.64 7.89 -6.57
CA TRP A 222 7.15 7.47 -7.87
C TRP A 222 6.07 6.80 -8.72
N HIS A 223 6.41 6.32 -9.91
CA HIS A 223 5.58 5.30 -10.55
C HIS A 223 5.62 3.99 -9.75
N GLY A 224 4.51 3.28 -9.70
CA GLY A 224 4.42 1.99 -9.03
C GLY A 224 5.18 0.91 -9.81
N THR A 225 5.56 -0.17 -9.13
CA THR A 225 6.03 -1.37 -9.85
C THR A 225 4.95 -1.86 -10.82
N GLN A 226 5.34 -2.48 -11.94
CA GLN A 226 4.44 -2.87 -13.04
C GLN A 226 3.72 -1.71 -13.76
N HIS A 227 4.11 -0.45 -13.54
CA HIS A 227 3.55 0.68 -14.27
C HIS A 227 3.79 0.54 -15.78
N ASN A 228 2.71 0.49 -16.57
CA ASN A 228 2.78 0.41 -18.03
C ASN A 228 1.86 1.47 -18.69
N PRO A 229 2.40 2.63 -19.09
CA PRO A 229 1.58 3.74 -19.61
C PRO A 229 1.18 3.55 -21.09
N ASN A 230 1.89 2.67 -21.82
CA ASN A 230 1.84 2.56 -23.29
C ASN A 230 0.84 1.49 -23.78
N VAL A 231 -0.15 1.13 -22.96
CA VAL A 231 -1.15 0.15 -23.36
C VAL A 231 -2.17 0.75 -24.34
N PRO A 232 -2.82 -0.08 -25.18
CA PRO A 232 -3.90 0.38 -26.04
C PRO A 232 -5.02 1.05 -25.26
N ARG A 233 -5.51 2.15 -25.79
CA ARG A 233 -6.55 2.99 -25.19
C ARG A 233 -7.77 3.08 -26.09
N THR A 234 -8.90 3.52 -25.53
CA THR A 234 -10.07 3.97 -26.30
C THR A 234 -9.78 5.31 -26.96
N GLU A 235 -10.65 5.77 -27.85
CA GLU A 235 -10.57 7.12 -28.44
C GLU A 235 -10.60 8.22 -27.37
N LYS A 236 -11.25 7.95 -26.23
CA LYS A 236 -11.30 8.83 -25.06
C LYS A 236 -10.11 8.66 -24.09
N GLY A 237 -9.09 7.90 -24.48
CA GLY A 237 -7.85 7.73 -23.70
C GLY A 237 -7.87 6.70 -22.58
N VAL A 238 -9.02 6.08 -22.30
CA VAL A 238 -9.17 5.08 -21.24
C VAL A 238 -8.40 3.79 -21.61
N PRO A 239 -7.54 3.25 -20.73
CA PRO A 239 -6.77 2.03 -21.03
C PRO A 239 -7.66 0.79 -21.13
N LYS A 240 -7.43 -0.01 -22.17
CA LYS A 240 -8.19 -1.24 -22.47
C LYS A 240 -7.71 -2.48 -21.71
N ARG A 241 -6.65 -2.37 -20.92
CA ARG A 241 -6.01 -3.44 -20.12
C ARG A 241 -5.26 -2.83 -18.93
N GLY A 242 -4.67 -3.67 -18.07
CA GLY A 242 -3.83 -3.20 -16.96
C GLY A 242 -2.76 -2.20 -17.41
N ALA A 243 -2.65 -1.06 -16.72
CA ALA A 243 -1.89 0.11 -17.19
C ALA A 243 -0.94 0.64 -16.09
N GLY A 244 -0.99 1.94 -15.78
CA GLY A 244 -0.14 2.53 -14.75
C GLY A 244 -0.54 2.15 -13.33
N ALA A 245 0.42 2.32 -12.42
CA ALA A 245 0.22 2.29 -10.97
C ALA A 245 1.11 3.37 -10.33
N LEU A 246 0.87 3.69 -9.05
CA LEU A 246 1.60 4.70 -8.28
C LEU A 246 2.39 4.05 -7.15
N CYS A 247 3.60 4.53 -6.90
CA CYS A 247 4.31 4.27 -5.64
C CYS A 247 3.91 5.39 -4.67
N VAL A 248 3.54 5.04 -3.45
CA VAL A 248 3.05 6.01 -2.45
C VAL A 248 3.79 5.87 -1.14
N ILE A 249 3.99 7.01 -0.47
CA ILE A 249 4.70 7.13 0.79
C ILE A 249 3.86 7.95 1.78
N GLY A 250 3.90 7.60 3.06
CA GLY A 250 3.25 8.36 4.13
C GLY A 250 3.86 8.06 5.49
N ASP A 251 3.73 9.02 6.40
CA ASP A 251 4.20 8.87 7.78
C ASP A 251 3.20 8.04 8.60
N LEU A 252 3.60 6.83 9.03
CA LEU A 252 2.73 5.96 9.84
C LEU A 252 2.36 6.61 11.17
N LYS A 253 3.21 7.51 11.70
CA LYS A 253 2.96 8.17 12.98
C LYS A 253 1.80 9.17 12.93
N GLN A 254 1.31 9.51 11.72
CA GLN A 254 0.16 10.38 11.48
C GLN A 254 -1.11 9.61 11.06
N MET A 255 -1.02 8.29 10.95
CA MET A 255 -2.12 7.40 10.55
C MET A 255 -2.97 7.00 11.77
N HIS A 256 -4.23 6.62 11.52
CA HIS A 256 -5.22 6.26 12.55
C HIS A 256 -6.22 5.22 12.08
#